data_AF-A0A382N851-F1
#
_entry.id   AF-A0A382N851-F1
#
_cell.length_a   1.000
_cell.length_b   1.000
_cell.length_c   1.000
_cell.angle_alpha   90.00
_cell.angle_beta   90.00
_cell.angle_gamma   90.00
#
_symmetry.space_group_name_H-M   'P 1'
#
loop_
_entity.id
_entity.type
_entity.pdbx_description
1 polymer ?
#
loop_
_entity_poly.entity_id
_entity_poly.type
_entity_poly.pdbx_seq_one_letter_code
_entity_poly.pdbx_strand_id
1 'polypeptide(L)'
;VKPTDLRGILQYIPRFRKKTFVIAADGVVVRHVNFANLLLDIAVLHSLNIRVVLVHGAAEQIAQLAAEKSLTPSNLDGTGITDDTTLKLALTAANGLTHEILEGFAT
;
A
#
# COMPACT_ATOMS: atom_id res chain seq x y z
N VAL A 1 -11.75 -5.29 25.45
CA VAL A 1 -12.86 -4.79 24.60
C VAL A 1 -14.01 -4.42 25.50
N LYS A 2 -14.47 -3.17 25.50
CA LYS A 2 -15.62 -2.75 26.31
C LYS A 2 -16.92 -3.11 25.56
N PRO A 3 -18.02 -3.45 26.24
CA PRO A 3 -19.30 -3.81 25.58
C PRO A 3 -19.85 -2.75 24.62
N THR A 4 -19.51 -1.48 24.85
CA THR A 4 -19.85 -0.35 23.96
C THR A 4 -19.18 -0.43 22.59
N ASP A 5 -17.98 -1.02 22.50
CA ASP A 5 -17.23 -1.15 21.25
C ASP A 5 -17.93 -2.12 20.28
N LEU A 6 -18.59 -3.15 20.83
CA LEU A 6 -19.38 -4.12 20.05
C LEU A 6 -20.61 -3.48 19.38
N ARG A 7 -21.27 -2.52 20.04
CA ARG A 7 -22.41 -1.80 19.44
C ARG A 7 -21.98 -0.95 18.25
N GLY A 8 -20.79 -0.33 18.32
CA GLY A 8 -20.22 0.41 17.21
C GLY A 8 -19.94 -0.49 15.99
N ILE A 9 -19.36 -1.66 16.22
CA ILE A 9 -19.09 -2.67 15.17
C ILE A 9 -20.39 -3.12 14.48
N LEU A 10 -21.45 -3.37 15.27
CA LEU A 10 -22.76 -3.78 14.74
C LEU A 10 -23.44 -2.70 13.88
N GLN A 11 -23.09 -1.42 14.05
CA GLN A 11 -23.56 -0.34 13.16
C GLN A 11 -22.63 -0.12 11.96
N TYR A 12 -21.33 -0.32 12.14
CA TYR A 12 -20.32 -0.08 11.12
C TYR A 12 -20.42 -1.09 9.97
N ILE A 13 -20.54 -2.38 10.27
CA ILE A 13 -20.55 -3.44 9.26
C ILE A 13 -21.72 -3.26 8.27
N PRO A 14 -22.99 -3.13 8.70
CA PRO A 14 -24.10 -2.93 7.75
C PRO A 14 -23.95 -1.66 6.92
N ARG A 15 -23.38 -0.59 7.50
CA ARG A 15 -23.19 0.70 6.83
C ARG A 15 -22.20 0.62 5.66
N PHE A 16 -21.10 -0.11 5.84
CA PHE A 16 -20.00 -0.15 4.87
C PHE A 16 -19.91 -1.45 4.06
N ARG A 17 -20.74 -2.45 4.37
CA ARG A 17 -20.84 -3.67 3.57
C ARG A 17 -21.03 -3.34 2.08
N LYS A 18 -20.29 -4.02 1.22
CA LYS A 18 -20.27 -3.86 -0.24
C LYS A 18 -19.79 -2.48 -0.74
N LYS A 19 -19.43 -1.54 0.14
CA LYS A 19 -18.76 -0.30 -0.24
C LYS A 19 -17.31 -0.58 -0.63
N THR A 20 -16.73 0.33 -1.40
CA THR A 20 -15.32 0.26 -1.82
C THR A 20 -14.53 1.28 -1.02
N PHE A 21 -13.48 0.81 -0.35
CA PHE A 21 -12.49 1.64 0.30
C PHE A 21 -11.25 1.69 -0.57
N VAL A 22 -10.81 2.89 -0.93
CA VAL A 22 -9.52 3.11 -1.59
C VAL A 22 -8.54 3.53 -0.50
N ILE A 23 -7.51 2.71 -0.27
CA ILE A 23 -6.49 2.94 0.75
C ILE A 23 -5.20 3.25 0.01
N ALA A 24 -4.69 4.46 0.18
CA ALA A 24 -3.38 4.86 -0.33
C ALA A 24 -2.35 4.72 0.79
N ALA A 25 -1.31 3.94 0.54
CA ALA A 25 -0.17 3.77 1.44
C ALA A 25 1.10 4.32 0.80
N ASP A 26 1.93 5.01 1.58
CA ASP A 26 3.27 5.38 1.10
C ASP A 26 4.14 4.11 0.94
N GLY A 27 5.08 4.13 0.00
CA GLY A 27 6.05 3.05 -0.17
C GLY A 27 6.86 2.79 1.10
N VAL A 28 7.09 3.82 1.93
CA VAL A 28 7.77 3.68 3.24
C VAL A 28 6.99 2.78 4.19
N VAL A 29 5.64 2.84 4.14
CA VAL A 29 4.78 2.06 5.04
C VAL A 29 4.90 0.56 4.74
N VAL A 30 5.09 0.19 3.47
CA VAL A 30 5.18 -1.20 3.04
C VAL A 30 6.38 -1.92 3.64
N ARG A 31 7.50 -1.22 3.83
CA ARG A 31 8.72 -1.79 4.41
C ARG A 31 8.81 -1.70 5.92
N HIS A 32 7.83 -1.07 6.55
CA HIS A 32 7.82 -0.92 7.99
C HIS A 32 7.57 -2.28 8.66
N VAL A 33 8.24 -2.56 9.78
CA VAL A 33 8.07 -3.82 10.54
C VAL A 33 6.62 -4.11 10.94
N ASN A 34 5.80 -3.07 11.03
CA ASN A 34 4.38 -3.15 11.37
C ASN A 34 3.45 -3.37 10.16
N PHE A 35 3.99 -3.49 8.94
CA PHE A 35 3.17 -3.60 7.74
C PHE A 35 2.26 -4.83 7.74
N ALA A 36 2.74 -5.96 8.29
CA ALA A 36 1.93 -7.16 8.44
C ALA A 36 0.64 -6.94 9.24
N ASN A 37 0.67 -6.10 10.27
CA ASN A 37 -0.54 -5.75 11.04
C ASN A 37 -1.53 -4.93 10.21
N LEU A 38 -1.04 -4.05 9.32
CA LEU A 38 -1.90 -3.31 8.40
C LEU A 38 -2.55 -4.24 7.37
N LEU A 39 -1.81 -5.22 6.85
CA LEU A 39 -2.35 -6.25 5.95
C LEU A 39 -3.46 -7.06 6.64
N LEU A 40 -3.26 -7.42 7.92
CA LEU A 40 -4.26 -8.11 8.71
C LEU A 40 -5.54 -7.27 8.86
N ASP A 41 -5.42 -5.97 9.15
CA ASP A 41 -6.57 -5.07 9.24
C ASP A 41 -7.31 -4.96 7.90
N ILE A 42 -6.59 -4.90 6.79
CA ILE A 42 -7.18 -4.91 5.44
C ILE A 42 -7.89 -6.23 5.16
N ALA A 43 -7.30 -7.36 5.56
CA ALA A 43 -7.92 -8.68 5.42
C ALA A 43 -9.22 -8.78 6.23
N VAL A 44 -9.26 -8.17 7.43
CA VAL A 44 -10.49 -8.07 8.24
C VAL A 44 -11.56 -7.28 7.49
N LEU A 45 -11.25 -6.11 6.91
CA LEU A 45 -12.21 -5.35 6.10
C LEU A 45 -12.77 -6.19 4.94
N HIS A 46 -11.90 -6.91 4.22
CA HIS A 46 -12.30 -7.79 3.14
C HIS A 46 -13.24 -8.91 3.62
N SER A 47 -12.93 -9.55 4.76
CA SER A 47 -13.78 -10.61 5.36
C SER A 47 -15.19 -10.11 5.72
N LEU A 48 -15.33 -8.81 6.03
CA LEU A 48 -16.60 -8.16 6.31
C LEU A 48 -17.41 -7.80 5.04
N ASN A 49 -16.96 -8.26 3.86
CA ASN A 49 -17.48 -7.89 2.54
C ASN A 49 -17.36 -6.39 2.23
N ILE A 50 -16.34 -5.72 2.76
CA ILE A 50 -15.96 -4.38 2.30
C ILE A 50 -14.94 -4.59 1.17
N ARG A 51 -15.18 -3.99 0.01
CA ARG A 51 -14.25 -4.08 -1.12
C ARG A 51 -13.08 -3.15 -0.85
N VAL A 52 -11.85 -3.62 -0.99
CA VAL A 52 -10.65 -2.80 -0.76
C VAL A 52 -9.86 -2.68 -2.05
N VAL A 53 -9.45 -1.46 -2.37
CA VAL A 53 -8.46 -1.14 -3.39
C VAL A 53 -7.27 -0.56 -2.66
N LEU A 54 -6.15 -1.28 -2.64
CA LEU A 54 -4.91 -0.81 -2.06
C LEU A 54 -4.05 -0.19 -3.17
N VAL A 55 -3.63 1.05 -2.98
CA VAL A 55 -2.72 1.78 -3.85
C VAL A 55 -1.47 2.08 -3.04
N HIS A 56 -0.28 1.91 -3.64
CA HIS A 56 0.97 2.20 -2.97
C HIS A 56 1.82 3.19 -3.76
N GLY A 57 2.54 4.05 -3.04
CA GLY A 57 3.69 4.78 -3.57
C GLY A 57 4.91 3.87 -3.73
N ALA A 58 5.97 4.39 -4.35
CA ALA A 58 7.26 3.68 -4.46
C ALA A 58 8.48 4.62 -4.41
N ALA A 59 8.29 5.89 -4.01
CA ALA A 59 9.33 6.93 -4.12
C ALA A 59 10.62 6.55 -3.38
N GLU A 60 10.52 5.99 -2.18
CA GLU A 60 11.68 5.51 -1.41
C GLU A 60 12.38 4.35 -2.14
N GLN A 61 11.62 3.38 -2.65
CA GLN A 61 12.17 2.24 -3.40
C GLN A 61 12.85 2.67 -4.70
N ILE A 62 12.31 3.68 -5.38
CA ILE A 62 12.91 4.27 -6.57
C ILE A 62 14.24 4.94 -6.20
N ALA A 63 14.25 5.75 -5.15
CA ALA A 63 15.45 6.45 -4.69
C ALA A 63 16.56 5.47 -4.29
N GLN A 64 16.22 4.39 -3.58
CA GLN A 64 17.18 3.35 -3.22
C GLN A 64 17.73 2.64 -4.45
N LEU A 65 16.86 2.18 -5.36
CA LEU A 65 17.30 1.47 -6.56
C LEU A 65 18.16 2.36 -7.47
N ALA A 66 17.86 3.67 -7.50
CA ALA A 66 18.67 4.65 -8.21
C ALA A 66 20.05 4.80 -7.58
N ALA A 67 20.14 4.88 -6.24
CA ALA A 67 21.40 4.95 -5.52
C ALA A 67 22.28 3.70 -5.75
N GLU A 68 21.68 2.50 -5.68
CA GLU A 68 22.37 1.23 -5.96
C GLU A 68 22.96 1.18 -7.38
N LYS A 69 22.27 1.79 -8.35
CA LYS A 69 22.69 1.84 -9.75
C LYS A 69 23.51 3.08 -10.11
N SER A 70 23.81 3.95 -9.14
CA SER A 70 24.49 5.24 -9.35
C SER A 70 23.78 6.12 -10.40
N LEU A 71 22.45 6.10 -10.41
CA LEU A 71 21.60 6.91 -11.27
C LEU A 71 20.98 8.06 -10.46
N THR A 72 20.76 9.21 -11.12
CA THR A 72 20.03 10.33 -10.52
C THR A 72 18.62 10.36 -11.12
N PRO A 73 17.57 10.05 -10.33
CA PRO A 73 16.21 10.09 -10.84
C PRO A 73 15.77 11.53 -11.10
N SER A 74 15.10 11.75 -12.24
CA SER A 74 14.59 13.06 -12.67
C SER A 74 13.39 13.53 -11.84
N ASN A 75 12.60 12.58 -11.34
CA ASN A 75 11.41 12.83 -10.54
C ASN A 75 11.05 11.59 -9.70
N LEU A 76 10.83 11.76 -8.40
CA LEU A 76 10.53 10.66 -7.48
C LEU A 76 9.05 10.58 -7.09
N ASP A 77 8.33 11.69 -7.09
CA ASP A 77 6.95 11.78 -6.59
C ASP A 77 5.89 11.69 -7.71
N GLY A 78 6.32 11.69 -8.97
CA GLY A 78 5.44 11.58 -10.13
C GLY A 78 4.73 12.88 -10.51
N THR A 79 5.03 14.02 -9.87
CA THR A 79 4.39 15.31 -10.16
C THR A 79 5.10 16.12 -11.25
N GLY A 80 6.39 15.86 -11.47
CA GLY A 80 7.22 16.50 -12.50
C GLY A 80 7.50 15.63 -13.74
N ILE A 81 8.50 16.06 -14.52
CA ILE A 81 8.97 15.35 -15.71
C ILE A 81 9.70 14.07 -15.29
N THR A 82 9.25 12.93 -15.81
CA THR A 82 9.88 11.63 -15.59
C THR A 82 10.52 11.16 -16.89
N ASP A 83 11.85 11.10 -16.92
CA ASP A 83 12.60 10.59 -18.07
C ASP A 83 12.53 9.05 -18.18
N ASP A 84 12.96 8.51 -19.34
CA ASP A 84 12.90 7.07 -19.62
C ASP A 84 13.67 6.23 -18.58
N THR A 85 14.80 6.75 -18.09
CA THR A 85 15.63 6.06 -17.10
C THR A 85 14.90 5.95 -15.77
N THR A 86 14.32 7.06 -15.30
CA THR A 86 13.55 7.14 -14.06
C THR A 86 12.26 6.32 -14.16
N LEU A 87 11.58 6.34 -15.31
CA LEU A 87 10.39 5.51 -15.54
C LEU A 87 10.72 4.01 -15.43
N LYS A 88 11.84 3.55 -16.00
CA LYS A 88 12.28 2.15 -15.88
C LYS A 88 12.60 1.76 -14.43
N LEU A 89 13.22 2.67 -13.67
CA LEU A 89 13.45 2.48 -12.24
C LEU A 89 12.11 2.41 -11.48
N ALA A 90 11.19 3.33 -11.76
CA ALA A 90 9.85 3.37 -11.17
C ALA A 90 9.07 2.09 -11.39
N LEU A 91 9.03 1.58 -12.63
CA LEU A 91 8.36 0.33 -12.95
C LEU A 91 8.96 -0.86 -12.18
N THR A 92 10.29 -0.93 -12.11
CA THR A 92 10.98 -2.02 -11.40
C THR A 92 10.69 -1.98 -9.90
N ALA A 93 10.84 -0.80 -9.28
CA ALA A 93 10.61 -0.58 -7.86
C ALA A 93 9.14 -0.82 -7.48
N ALA A 94 8.20 -0.28 -8.26
CA ALA A 94 6.77 -0.44 -8.02
C ALA A 94 6.33 -1.90 -8.15
N ASN A 95 6.76 -2.61 -9.19
CA ASN A 95 6.43 -4.02 -9.36
C ASN A 95 6.98 -4.90 -8.23
N GLY A 96 8.23 -4.63 -7.80
CA GLY A 96 8.82 -5.32 -6.65
C GLY A 96 7.99 -5.10 -5.38
N LEU A 97 7.58 -3.86 -5.13
CA LEU A 97 6.76 -3.53 -3.98
C LEU A 97 5.36 -4.14 -4.04
N THR A 98 4.73 -4.16 -5.23
CA THR A 98 3.46 -4.86 -5.43
C THR A 98 3.60 -6.35 -5.09
N HIS A 99 4.70 -6.99 -5.47
CA HIS A 99 4.95 -8.40 -5.17
C HIS A 99 5.08 -8.64 -3.66
N GLU A 100 5.87 -7.82 -2.95
CA GLU A 100 6.03 -7.89 -1.49
C GLU A 100 4.69 -7.76 -0.76
N ILE A 101 3.81 -6.85 -1.21
CA ILE A 101 2.46 -6.69 -0.67
C ILE A 101 1.62 -7.95 -0.90
N LEU A 102 1.66 -8.53 -2.11
CA LEU A 102 0.91 -9.74 -2.43
C LEU A 102 1.40 -10.95 -1.63
N GLU A 103 2.72 -11.09 -1.44
CA GLU A 103 3.30 -12.12 -0.58
C GLU A 103 2.83 -11.98 0.86
N GLY A 104 2.78 -10.75 1.39
CA GLY A 104 2.29 -10.49 2.75
C GLY A 104 0.81 -10.85 2.97
N PHE A 105 -0.01 -10.92 1.92
CA PHE A 105 -1.38 -11.44 2.00
C PHE A 105 -1.47 -12.98 1.88
N ALA A 106 -0.41 -13.64 1.39
CA ALA A 106 -0.39 -15.08 1.17
C ALA A 106 0.09 -15.88 2.40
N THR A 107 0.82 -15.22 3.31
CA THR A 107 1.28 -15.77 4.60
C THR A 107 0.24 -15.62 5.70
#